data_AF-A0A0M2HE23-F1
#
_entry.id   AF-A0A0M2HE23-F1
#
_cell.length_a   1.000
_cell.length_b   1.000
_cell.length_c   1.000
_cell.angle_alpha   90.00
_cell.angle_beta   90.00
_cell.angle_gamma   90.00
#
_symmetry.space_group_name_H-M   'P 1'
#
loop_
_entity.id
_entity.type
_entity.pdbx_description
1 polymer ?
#
loop_
_entity_poly.entity_id
_entity_poly.type
_entity_poly.pdbx_seq_one_letter_code
_entity_poly.pdbx_strand_id
1 'polypeptide(L)' 'MSAYSADPSSPQTGAQAVVANAIDPARRPDVLLRVRRDEGHEISAWWMIGAFVGVSAAVIVLLSFVPGGA' A
#
# COMPACT_ATOMS: atom_id res chain seq x y z
N MET A 1 -36.12 22.44 -38.17
CA MET A 1 -35.53 22.40 -36.82
C MET A 1 -36.19 21.25 -36.07
N SER A 2 -35.54 20.08 -36.02
CA SER A 2 -36.02 18.95 -35.23
C SER A 2 -35.00 18.69 -34.13
N ALA A 3 -35.42 18.83 -32.88
CA ALA A 3 -34.59 18.57 -31.72
C ALA A 3 -34.35 17.06 -31.57
N TYR A 4 -33.10 16.67 -31.34
CA TYR A 4 -32.73 15.30 -30.98
C TYR A 4 -33.14 15.07 -29.53
N SER A 5 -34.24 14.35 -29.31
CA SER A 5 -34.65 13.92 -27.97
C SER A 5 -33.72 12.79 -27.52
N ALA A 6 -32.96 13.03 -26.46
CA ALA A 6 -32.16 12.00 -25.81
C ALA A 6 -33.08 10.96 -25.14
N ASP A 7 -32.83 9.69 -25.42
CA ASP A 7 -33.60 8.55 -24.92
C ASP A 7 -33.24 8.27 -23.43
N PRO A 8 -34.18 8.35 -22.48
CA PRO A 8 -33.91 8.25 -21.04
C PRO A 8 -33.59 6.82 -20.56
N SER A 9 -33.51 5.85 -21.47
CA SER A 9 -33.46 4.41 -21.21
C SER A 9 -32.11 3.75 -21.55
N SER A 10 -31.05 4.55 -21.76
CA SER A 10 -29.72 4.01 -22.01
C SER A 10 -29.12 3.42 -20.72
N PRO A 11 -28.60 2.18 -20.73
CA PRO A 11 -28.16 1.50 -19.51
C PRO A 11 -26.99 2.24 -18.86
N GLN A 12 -27.19 2.81 -17.66
CA GLN A 12 -26.10 3.32 -16.83
C GLN A 12 -25.25 2.16 -16.31
N THR A 13 -24.32 1.69 -17.14
CA THR A 13 -23.31 0.70 -16.75
C THR A 13 -22.30 1.36 -15.79
N GLY A 14 -21.58 0.61 -14.96
CA GLY A 14 -20.58 1.16 -14.02
C GLY A 14 -19.50 2.06 -14.67
N ALA A 15 -19.28 1.92 -15.98
CA ALA A 15 -18.45 2.81 -16.79
C ALA A 15 -18.97 4.25 -16.87
N GLN A 16 -20.28 4.47 -16.76
CA GLN A 16 -20.91 5.81 -16.76
C GLN A 16 -20.78 6.49 -15.39
N ALA A 17 -20.81 5.72 -14.30
CA ALA A 17 -20.66 6.23 -12.94
C ALA A 17 -19.24 6.76 -12.66
N VAL A 18 -18.21 6.18 -13.29
CA VAL A 18 -16.81 6.68 -13.23
C VAL A 18 -16.59 7.92 -14.10
N VAL A 19 -17.42 8.16 -15.12
CA VAL A 19 -17.36 9.37 -15.97
C VAL A 19 -18.12 10.54 -15.34
N ALA A 20 -19.26 10.29 -14.70
CA ALA A 20 -20.01 11.32 -13.95
C ALA A 20 -19.31 11.74 -12.64
N ASN A 21 -18.59 10.80 -12.02
CA ASN A 21 -17.68 11.05 -10.91
C ASN A 21 -16.24 11.18 -11.44
N ALA A 22 -16.04 12.10 -12.40
CA ALA A 22 -14.72 12.52 -12.85
C ALA A 22 -14.00 13.34 -11.76
N ILE A 23 -13.97 12.82 -10.53
CA ILE A 23 -12.87 13.11 -9.62
C ILE A 23 -11.68 12.49 -10.30
N ASP A 24 -10.91 13.36 -10.96
CA ASP A 24 -9.59 13.08 -11.49
C ASP A 24 -8.89 12.08 -10.57
N PRO A 25 -8.52 10.89 -11.07
CA PRO A 25 -7.82 9.90 -10.26
C PRO A 25 -6.57 10.46 -9.58
N ALA A 26 -5.95 11.52 -10.13
CA ALA A 26 -4.85 12.25 -9.50
C ALA A 26 -5.27 13.21 -8.36
N ARG A 27 -6.55 13.58 -8.27
CA ARG A 27 -7.14 14.37 -7.17
C ARG A 27 -7.58 13.52 -5.98
N ARG A 28 -7.42 12.20 -6.05
CA ARG A 28 -7.68 11.32 -4.92
C ARG A 28 -6.65 11.57 -3.81
N PRO A 29 -7.09 11.90 -2.57
CA PRO A 29 -6.17 12.26 -1.48
C PRO A 29 -5.23 11.12 -1.09
N ASP A 30 -5.67 9.87 -1.25
CA ASP A 30 -4.87 8.66 -1.07
C ASP A 30 -3.76 8.51 -2.11
N VAL A 31 -3.95 9.00 -3.34
CA VAL A 31 -2.94 8.92 -4.42
C VAL A 31 -1.77 9.87 -4.18
N LEU A 32 -2.01 11.01 -3.53
CA LEU A 32 -0.95 11.97 -3.17
C LEU A 32 0.03 11.39 -2.14
N LEU A 33 -0.46 10.48 -1.28
CA LEU A 33 0.33 9.89 -0.19
C LEU A 33 0.72 8.43 -0.44
N ARG A 34 0.18 7.81 -1.50
CA ARG A 34 0.54 6.44 -1.86
C ARG A 34 1.94 6.43 -2.45
N VAL A 35 2.89 5.94 -1.65
CA VAL A 35 4.22 5.59 -2.12
C VAL A 35 4.10 4.50 -3.19
N ARG A 36 4.45 4.84 -4.44
CA ARG A 36 4.59 3.88 -5.53
C ARG A 36 5.94 3.18 -5.35
N ARG A 37 5.91 1.95 -4.84
CA ARG A 37 7.06 1.05 -4.96
C ARG A 37 7.01 0.37 -6.32
N ASP A 38 8.18 0.15 -6.90
CA ASP A 38 8.30 -0.55 -8.17
C ASP A 38 7.71 -1.97 -8.06
N GLU A 39 7.07 -2.41 -9.15
CA GLU A 39 6.59 -3.78 -9.26
C GLU A 39 7.80 -4.73 -9.16
N GLY A 40 7.74 -5.68 -8.21
CA GLY A 40 8.87 -6.57 -7.91
C GLY A 40 9.85 -6.07 -6.83
N HIS A 41 9.51 -5.01 -6.08
CA HIS A 41 10.32 -4.61 -4.93
C HIS A 41 10.22 -5.63 -3.78
N GLU A 42 11.14 -6.60 -3.77
CA GLU A 42 11.25 -7.60 -2.72
C GLU A 42 12.02 -7.04 -1.51
N ILE A 43 11.50 -7.30 -0.30
CA ILE A 43 12.25 -7.04 0.92
C ILE A 43 13.41 -8.01 1.00
N SER A 44 14.62 -7.48 1.15
CA SER A 44 15.83 -8.30 1.32
C SER A 44 15.71 -9.17 2.57
N ALA A 45 15.84 -10.49 2.40
CA ALA A 45 15.82 -11.44 3.51
C ALA A 45 16.93 -11.19 4.55
N TRP A 46 18.03 -10.54 4.14
CA TRP A 46 19.12 -10.14 5.03
C TRP A 46 18.67 -9.21 6.16
N TRP A 47 17.59 -8.43 5.98
CA TRP A 47 17.02 -7.63 7.06
C TRP A 47 16.45 -8.49 8.19
N MET A 48 15.72 -9.56 7.85
CA MET A 48 15.18 -10.48 8.84
C MET A 48 16.28 -11.27 9.54
N ILE A 49 17.31 -11.70 8.79
CA ILE A 49 18.48 -12.40 9.34
C ILE A 49 19.24 -11.48 10.30
N GLY A 50 19.50 -10.23 9.89
CA GLY A 50 20.18 -9.24 10.72
C GLY A 50 19.40 -8.92 12.00
N ALA A 51 18.08 -8.77 11.91
CA ALA A 51 17.23 -8.55 13.08
C ALA A 51 17.29 -9.72 14.07
N PHE A 52 17.20 -10.95 13.57
CA PHE A 52 17.32 -12.15 14.40
C PHE A 52 18.69 -12.20 15.11
N VAL A 53 19.77 -12.11 14.35
CA VAL A 53 21.14 -12.15 14.90
C VAL A 53 21.37 -11.03 15.91
N GLY A 54 20.93 -9.81 15.60
CA GLY A 54 21.08 -8.65 16.48
C GLY A 54 20.34 -8.80 17.81
N VAL A 55 19.08 -9.26 17.78
CA VAL A 55 18.29 -9.50 19.00
C VAL A 55 18.89 -10.64 19.82
N SER A 56 19.27 -11.75 19.20
CA SER A 56 19.91 -12.86 19.90
C SER A 56 21.21 -12.44 20.58
N ALA A 57 22.07 -11.69 19.87
CA ALA A 57 23.30 -11.16 20.45
C ALA A 57 23.01 -10.21 21.62
N ALA A 58 22.02 -9.32 21.49
CA ALA A 58 21.63 -8.42 22.56
C ALA A 58 21.18 -9.17 23.83
N VAL A 59 20.38 -10.24 23.68
CA VAL A 59 19.95 -11.09 24.80
C VAL A 59 21.15 -11.79 25.45
N ILE A 60 22.05 -12.37 24.65
CA ILE A 60 23.26 -13.04 25.16
C ILE A 60 24.11 -12.04 25.96
N VAL A 61 24.35 -10.85 25.40
CA VAL A 61 25.11 -9.79 26.05
C VAL A 61 24.45 -9.42 27.38
N LEU A 62 23.15 -9.18 27.38
CA LEU A 62 22.41 -8.81 28.59
C LEU A 62 22.50 -9.88 29.68
N LEU A 63 22.32 -11.15 29.33
CA LEU A 63 22.40 -12.27 30.28
C LEU A 63 23.83 -12.56 30.74
N SER A 64 24.84 -12.23 29.93
CA SER A 64 26.26 -12.39 30.30
C SER A 64 26.70 -11.46 31.44
N PHE A 65 25.92 -10.43 31.75
CA PHE A 65 26.14 -9.54 32.89
C PHE A 65 25.37 -9.96 34.15
N VAL A 66 24.66 -11.11 34.14
CA VAL A 66 23.98 -11.67 35.32
C VAL A 66 24.93 -12.65 36.03
N PRO A 67 25.46 -12.32 37.23
CA PRO A 67 26.33 -13.23 37.97
C PRO A 67 25.51 -14.39 38.57
N GLY A 68 25.92 -15.64 38.29
CA GLY A 68 25.29 -16.85 38.85
C GLY A 68 24.36 -17.63 37.91
N GLY A 69 24.44 -17.41 36.59
CA GLY A 69 23.60 -18.08 35.58
C GLY A 69 24.05 -19.49 35.14
N ALA A 70 24.98 -20.13 35.86
CA ALA A 70 25.44 -21.51 35.65
C ALA A 70 25.44 -22.26 36.99
#